data_AF-A0A2M9YTY2-F1
#
_entry.id   AF-A0A2M9YTY2-F1
#
_cell.length_a   1.000
_cell.length_b   1.000
_cell.length_c   1.000
_cell.angle_alpha   90.00
_cell.angle_beta   90.00
_cell.angle_gamma   90.00
#
_symmetry.space_group_name_H-M   'P 1'
#
loop_
_entity.id
_entity.type
_entity.pdbx_description
1 polymer ?
#
loop_
_entity_poly.entity_id
_entity_poly.type
_entity_poly.pdbx_seq_one_letter_code
_entity_poly.pdbx_strand_id
1 'polypeptide(L)'
;MKLKEFLSSLPSEEYRSVFRNSLPYLVEEGYFDAILGGSFVTFHKKIFELGSYPRGIGIGIALMAQTNVAGRILKFVSEGFANETETNRLPERDKTITIVKKLLQGVGTGKDIVSMGVSENGWKGRISNITSSYTIEGDRILLNLTKSFLTNGANCSGFFVVAKSPAESYDVIYVPLNAPKLEVELFDLEYAKEATHCRLKGEGLSFPPENLVFLNYQEYAPEIHLSEMLSASALFCGYVDLILRTLLREKRDSVDPRIAGKIIDIQQLLYSKILEISGKKDRDPDFRMEDVHPYGYETALDLIHSWLTECVSSVELTKMFPDIGLFYSIHPGKTPIYQKNILKKIRALR
;
A
#
# COMPACT_ATOMS: atom_id res chain seq x y z
N MET A 1 -13.61 -0.63 -23.61
CA MET A 1 -12.13 -0.49 -23.68
C MET A 1 -11.57 -1.11 -22.42
N LYS A 2 -10.59 -2.01 -22.52
CA LYS A 2 -9.98 -2.66 -21.34
C LYS A 2 -8.98 -1.73 -20.65
N LEU A 3 -8.65 -1.98 -19.39
CA LEU A 3 -7.66 -1.20 -18.63
C LEU A 3 -6.32 -1.08 -19.37
N LYS A 4 -5.81 -2.20 -19.90
CA LYS A 4 -4.54 -2.21 -20.66
C LYS A 4 -4.57 -1.27 -21.87
N GLU A 5 -5.67 -1.27 -22.61
CA GLU A 5 -5.86 -0.40 -23.78
C GLU A 5 -5.92 1.06 -23.35
N PHE A 6 -6.67 1.36 -22.29
CA PHE A 6 -6.73 2.70 -21.70
C PHE A 6 -5.35 3.20 -21.31
N LEU A 7 -4.59 2.45 -20.51
CA LEU A 7 -3.26 2.85 -20.03
C LEU A 7 -2.26 3.03 -21.18
N SER A 8 -2.40 2.28 -22.26
CA SER A 8 -1.56 2.39 -23.46
C SER A 8 -1.88 3.63 -24.30
N SER A 9 -3.09 4.19 -24.16
CA SER A 9 -3.54 5.35 -24.95
C SER A 9 -3.11 6.70 -24.34
N LEU A 10 -2.61 6.71 -23.11
CA LEU A 10 -2.32 7.94 -22.36
C LEU A 10 -0.96 8.56 -22.74
N PRO A 11 -0.90 9.89 -22.96
CA PRO A 11 0.35 10.59 -23.27
C PRO A 11 1.40 10.42 -22.17
N SER A 12 2.67 10.17 -22.54
CA SER A 12 3.77 9.81 -21.63
C SER A 12 3.97 10.76 -20.43
N GLU A 13 3.71 12.03 -20.65
CA GLU A 13 3.85 13.14 -19.70
C GLU A 13 2.72 13.22 -18.68
N GLU A 14 1.55 12.64 -18.99
CA GLU A 14 0.41 12.59 -18.08
C GLU A 14 0.60 11.42 -17.11
N TYR A 15 0.72 11.73 -15.83
CA TYR A 15 0.78 10.72 -14.76
C TYR A 15 -0.14 11.07 -13.58
N ARG A 16 -0.37 12.35 -13.30
CA ARG A 16 -1.07 12.81 -12.09
C ARG A 16 -2.53 12.37 -12.05
N SER A 17 -3.25 12.41 -13.17
CA SER A 17 -4.66 12.02 -13.19
C SER A 17 -4.88 10.55 -13.55
N VAL A 18 -3.82 9.81 -13.89
CA VAL A 18 -3.92 8.48 -14.51
C VAL A 18 -4.59 7.46 -13.59
N PHE A 19 -4.23 7.39 -12.30
CA PHE A 19 -4.90 6.49 -11.36
C PHE A 19 -6.40 6.81 -11.22
N ARG A 20 -6.75 8.10 -11.04
CA ARG A 20 -8.14 8.55 -10.94
C ARG A 20 -8.94 8.20 -12.19
N ASN A 21 -8.39 8.45 -13.37
CA ASN A 21 -9.06 8.18 -14.64
C ASN A 21 -9.13 6.68 -14.95
N SER A 22 -8.30 5.86 -14.30
CA SER A 22 -8.33 4.39 -14.42
C SER A 22 -9.44 3.75 -13.58
N LEU A 23 -10.00 4.46 -12.59
CA LEU A 23 -10.97 3.87 -11.65
C LEU A 23 -12.15 3.17 -12.30
N PRO A 24 -12.81 3.69 -13.36
CA PRO A 24 -13.92 2.98 -14.01
C PRO A 24 -13.51 1.60 -14.55
N TYR A 25 -12.33 1.51 -15.17
CA TYR A 25 -11.81 0.25 -15.72
C TYR A 25 -11.36 -0.70 -14.62
N LEU A 26 -10.76 -0.16 -13.54
CA LEU A 26 -10.37 -0.94 -12.36
C LEU A 26 -11.59 -1.56 -11.66
N VAL A 27 -12.70 -0.82 -11.58
CA VAL A 27 -13.98 -1.31 -11.05
C VAL A 27 -14.57 -2.37 -11.97
N GLU A 28 -14.66 -2.11 -13.28
CA GLU A 28 -15.20 -3.07 -14.27
C GLU A 28 -14.40 -4.38 -14.27
N GLU A 29 -13.08 -4.30 -14.13
CA GLU A 29 -12.21 -5.47 -14.06
C GLU A 29 -12.10 -6.07 -12.64
N GLY A 30 -12.81 -5.56 -11.63
CA GLY A 30 -12.88 -6.17 -10.29
C GLY A 30 -11.62 -6.04 -9.43
N TYR A 31 -10.80 -4.99 -9.62
CA TYR A 31 -9.61 -4.75 -8.79
C TYR A 31 -9.96 -4.38 -7.34
N PHE A 32 -11.15 -3.85 -7.10
CA PHE A 32 -11.63 -3.49 -5.75
C PHE A 32 -12.45 -4.60 -5.08
N ASP A 33 -12.58 -5.77 -5.69
CA ASP A 33 -13.40 -6.86 -5.12
C ASP A 33 -12.86 -7.30 -3.76
N ALA A 34 -11.54 -7.40 -3.58
CA ALA A 34 -10.93 -7.87 -2.33
C ALA A 34 -11.27 -6.99 -1.11
N ILE A 35 -11.29 -5.67 -1.27
CA ILE A 35 -11.69 -4.76 -0.17
C ILE A 35 -13.20 -4.89 0.12
N LEU A 36 -14.01 -5.26 -0.86
CA LEU A 36 -15.46 -5.51 -0.72
C LEU A 36 -15.81 -6.94 -0.26
N GLY A 37 -14.83 -7.75 0.13
CA GLY A 37 -15.05 -9.13 0.61
C GLY A 37 -14.81 -10.22 -0.43
N GLY A 38 -14.30 -9.88 -1.61
CA GLY A 38 -13.81 -10.82 -2.60
C GLY A 38 -12.47 -11.46 -2.25
N SER A 39 -11.99 -12.30 -3.15
CA SER A 39 -10.79 -13.14 -2.96
C SER A 39 -9.47 -12.39 -3.17
N PHE A 40 -8.55 -12.53 -2.22
CA PHE A 40 -7.15 -12.12 -2.35
C PHE A 40 -6.41 -12.92 -3.41
N VAL A 41 -6.74 -14.20 -3.64
CA VAL A 41 -6.16 -14.97 -4.76
C VAL A 41 -6.51 -14.32 -6.10
N THR A 42 -7.77 -13.94 -6.31
CA THR A 42 -8.20 -13.25 -7.54
C THR A 42 -7.54 -11.89 -7.66
N PHE A 43 -7.48 -11.12 -6.57
CA PHE A 43 -6.79 -9.83 -6.53
C PHE A 43 -5.31 -9.95 -6.91
N HIS A 44 -4.55 -10.86 -6.30
CA HIS A 44 -3.11 -10.98 -6.59
C HIS A 44 -2.83 -11.52 -8.00
N LYS A 45 -3.73 -12.31 -8.60
CA LYS A 45 -3.63 -12.66 -10.03
C LYS A 45 -3.75 -11.42 -10.92
N LYS A 46 -4.70 -10.54 -10.64
CA LYS A 46 -4.87 -9.27 -11.36
C LYS A 46 -3.69 -8.32 -11.13
N ILE A 47 -3.21 -8.20 -9.89
CA ILE A 47 -2.02 -7.39 -9.57
C ILE A 47 -0.76 -7.91 -10.28
N PHE A 48 -0.59 -9.23 -10.38
CA PHE A 48 0.48 -9.82 -11.19
C PHE A 48 0.36 -9.43 -12.67
N GLU A 49 -0.82 -9.57 -13.28
CA GLU A 49 -1.02 -9.17 -14.67
C GLU A 49 -0.76 -7.67 -14.89
N LEU A 50 -1.25 -6.84 -13.97
CA LEU A 50 -1.09 -5.39 -14.00
C LEU A 50 0.39 -4.98 -14.02
N GLY A 51 1.28 -5.71 -13.33
CA GLY A 51 2.72 -5.43 -13.34
C GLY A 51 3.34 -5.43 -14.74
N SER A 52 2.70 -6.10 -15.70
CA SER A 52 3.15 -6.15 -17.10
C SER A 52 2.53 -5.07 -18.01
N TYR A 53 1.62 -4.25 -17.50
CA TYR A 53 0.93 -3.24 -18.29
C TYR A 53 1.76 -1.94 -18.36
N PRO A 54 1.57 -1.11 -19.41
CA PRO A 54 2.10 0.25 -19.40
C PRO A 54 1.61 0.98 -18.15
N ARG A 55 2.51 1.62 -17.39
CA ARG A 55 2.19 2.32 -16.14
C ARG A 55 1.59 1.42 -15.05
N GLY A 56 1.68 0.11 -15.24
CA GLY A 56 1.09 -0.89 -14.36
C GLY A 56 1.64 -0.81 -12.94
N ILE A 57 2.91 -0.44 -12.78
CA ILE A 57 3.54 -0.29 -11.47
C ILE A 57 2.95 0.88 -10.69
N GLY A 58 2.83 2.06 -11.30
CA GLY A 58 2.20 3.21 -10.65
C GLY A 58 0.74 2.93 -10.25
N ILE A 59 -0.05 2.32 -11.14
CA ILE A 59 -1.43 1.90 -10.82
C ILE A 59 -1.46 0.85 -9.71
N GLY A 60 -0.56 -0.13 -9.75
CA GLY A 60 -0.47 -1.18 -8.75
C GLY A 60 -0.15 -0.63 -7.37
N ILE A 61 0.85 0.26 -7.26
CA ILE A 61 1.21 0.94 -5.99
C ILE A 61 0.02 1.73 -5.44
N ALA A 62 -0.69 2.47 -6.29
CA ALA A 62 -1.89 3.20 -5.91
C ALA A 62 -3.01 2.28 -5.40
N LEU A 63 -3.27 1.17 -6.09
CA LEU A 63 -4.27 0.16 -5.70
C LEU A 63 -3.94 -0.51 -4.37
N MET A 64 -2.67 -0.83 -4.12
CA MET A 64 -2.25 -1.49 -2.88
C MET A 64 -2.41 -0.56 -1.67
N ALA A 65 -2.03 0.71 -1.80
CA ALA A 65 -2.30 1.69 -0.76
C ALA A 65 -3.81 1.83 -0.49
N GLN A 66 -4.63 1.84 -1.54
CA GLN A 66 -6.08 1.94 -1.44
C GLN A 66 -6.72 0.68 -0.82
N THR A 67 -6.22 -0.52 -1.15
CA THR A 67 -6.85 -1.81 -0.80
C THR A 67 -6.30 -2.39 0.50
N ASN A 68 -4.98 -2.46 0.62
CA ASN A 68 -4.29 -3.13 1.73
C ASN A 68 -4.09 -2.21 2.94
N VAL A 69 -3.93 -0.91 2.72
CA VAL A 69 -3.63 0.06 3.78
C VAL A 69 -4.89 0.81 4.23
N ALA A 70 -5.33 1.82 3.45
CA ALA A 70 -6.53 2.57 3.78
C ALA A 70 -7.77 1.66 3.78
N GLY A 71 -7.84 0.76 2.81
CA GLY A 71 -8.95 -0.16 2.62
C GLY A 71 -9.14 -1.16 3.74
N ARG A 72 -8.05 -1.56 4.42
CA ARG A 72 -8.13 -2.48 5.56
C ARG A 72 -8.82 -1.81 6.75
N ILE A 73 -8.50 -0.53 7.02
CA ILE A 73 -9.18 0.27 8.06
C ILE A 73 -10.65 0.46 7.69
N LEU A 74 -10.95 0.77 6.42
CA LEU A 74 -12.33 0.89 5.95
C LEU A 74 -13.13 -0.39 6.21
N LYS A 75 -12.57 -1.54 5.81
CA LYS A 75 -13.23 -2.83 5.96
C LYS A 75 -13.50 -3.14 7.44
N PHE A 76 -12.48 -3.08 8.28
CA PHE A 76 -12.60 -3.29 9.72
C PHE A 76 -13.73 -2.47 10.34
N VAL A 77 -13.69 -1.15 10.17
CA VAL A 77 -14.66 -0.29 10.84
C VAL A 77 -16.05 -0.46 10.22
N SER A 78 -16.16 -0.71 8.91
CA SER A 78 -17.45 -0.97 8.25
C SER A 78 -18.14 -2.24 8.77
N GLU A 79 -17.36 -3.24 9.18
CA GLU A 79 -17.82 -4.50 9.79
C GLU A 79 -18.06 -4.36 11.30
N GLY A 80 -17.89 -3.16 11.86
CA GLY A 80 -18.09 -2.88 13.28
C GLY A 80 -16.86 -3.13 14.14
N PHE A 81 -15.70 -3.39 13.54
CA PHE A 81 -14.45 -3.57 14.26
C PHE A 81 -13.61 -2.28 14.24
N ALA A 82 -13.52 -1.59 15.39
CA ALA A 82 -12.71 -0.37 15.55
C ALA A 82 -11.59 -0.51 16.60
N ASN A 83 -11.28 -1.75 17.00
CA ASN A 83 -10.30 -2.11 18.04
C ASN A 83 -10.52 -1.41 19.39
N GLU A 84 -11.78 -1.35 19.80
CA GLU A 84 -12.22 -0.83 21.10
C GLU A 84 -11.86 -1.80 22.23
N THR A 85 -11.60 -1.27 23.42
CA THR A 85 -11.43 -2.04 24.66
C THR A 85 -12.55 -1.71 25.65
N GLU A 86 -12.56 -2.36 26.82
CA GLU A 86 -13.52 -2.02 27.88
C GLU A 86 -13.42 -0.54 28.30
N THR A 87 -12.22 0.03 28.25
CA THR A 87 -11.90 1.37 28.74
C THR A 87 -11.65 2.40 27.64
N ASN A 88 -11.51 1.98 26.38
CA ASN A 88 -11.28 2.87 25.24
C ASN A 88 -12.26 2.53 24.11
N ARG A 89 -13.26 3.39 23.91
CA ARG A 89 -14.35 3.20 22.94
C ARG A 89 -14.49 4.41 22.04
N LEU A 90 -15.03 4.21 20.84
CA LEU A 90 -15.33 5.31 19.94
C LEU A 90 -16.49 6.14 20.49
N PRO A 91 -16.34 7.47 20.66
CA PRO A 91 -17.40 8.31 21.23
C PRO A 91 -18.70 8.33 20.42
N GLU A 92 -18.60 8.34 19.08
CA GLU A 92 -19.73 8.48 18.14
C GLU A 92 -19.77 7.28 17.17
N ARG A 93 -19.61 6.08 17.74
CA ARG A 93 -19.36 4.82 17.02
C ARG A 93 -20.28 4.60 15.81
N ASP A 94 -21.58 4.76 15.96
CA ASP A 94 -22.53 4.47 14.87
C ASP A 94 -22.43 5.49 13.72
N LYS A 95 -22.14 6.76 14.04
CA LYS A 95 -21.87 7.80 13.03
C LYS A 95 -20.55 7.52 12.31
N THR A 96 -19.50 7.16 13.06
CA THR A 96 -18.20 6.76 12.49
C THR A 96 -18.37 5.62 11.49
N ILE A 97 -19.07 4.55 11.87
CA ILE A 97 -19.31 3.40 10.99
C ILE A 97 -20.09 3.81 9.75
N THR A 98 -21.07 4.70 9.89
CA THR A 98 -21.85 5.20 8.74
C THR A 98 -20.97 5.96 7.75
N ILE A 99 -20.08 6.83 8.23
CA ILE A 99 -19.11 7.56 7.40
C ILE A 99 -18.18 6.58 6.68
N VAL A 100 -17.61 5.64 7.42
CA VAL A 100 -16.70 4.63 6.87
C VAL A 100 -17.38 3.75 5.82
N LYS A 101 -18.60 3.28 6.06
CA LYS A 101 -19.37 2.49 5.08
C LYS A 101 -19.58 3.27 3.77
N LYS A 102 -19.90 4.56 3.87
CA LYS A 102 -20.06 5.44 2.70
C LYS A 102 -18.74 5.58 1.94
N LEU A 103 -17.62 5.78 2.65
CA LEU A 103 -16.29 5.84 2.04
C LEU A 103 -15.93 4.50 1.36
N LEU A 104 -16.15 3.36 2.03
CA LEU A 104 -15.90 2.04 1.46
C LEU A 104 -16.71 1.80 0.18
N GLN A 105 -17.99 2.16 0.18
CA GLN A 105 -18.83 2.10 -1.03
C GLN A 105 -18.29 3.02 -2.14
N GLY A 106 -17.86 4.22 -1.77
CA GLY A 106 -17.23 5.16 -2.70
C GLY A 106 -15.96 4.60 -3.36
N VAL A 107 -15.10 3.97 -2.56
CA VAL A 107 -13.89 3.29 -3.05
C VAL A 107 -14.26 2.12 -3.96
N GLY A 108 -15.18 1.26 -3.53
CA GLY A 108 -15.63 0.10 -4.31
C GLY A 108 -16.27 0.45 -5.65
N THR A 109 -16.86 1.64 -5.76
CA THR A 109 -17.46 2.15 -7.01
C THR A 109 -16.53 3.05 -7.81
N GLY A 110 -15.28 3.24 -7.37
CA GLY A 110 -14.32 4.13 -8.03
C GLY A 110 -14.69 5.61 -7.95
N LYS A 111 -15.61 5.99 -7.04
CA LYS A 111 -16.01 7.38 -6.80
C LYS A 111 -15.04 8.10 -5.88
N ASP A 112 -14.52 7.39 -4.89
CA ASP A 112 -13.66 7.95 -3.84
C ASP A 112 -12.29 7.30 -3.85
N ILE A 113 -11.27 8.10 -3.57
CA ILE A 113 -9.90 7.66 -3.30
C ILE A 113 -9.58 8.09 -1.87
N VAL A 114 -8.91 7.24 -1.09
CA VAL A 114 -8.61 7.53 0.32
C VAL A 114 -7.13 7.27 0.55
N SER A 115 -6.46 8.24 1.13
CA SER A 115 -5.02 8.18 1.38
C SER A 115 -4.75 7.93 2.86
N MET A 116 -3.74 7.12 3.17
CA MET A 116 -3.31 6.85 4.55
C MET A 116 -1.98 7.55 4.86
N GLY A 117 -1.92 8.30 5.96
CA GLY A 117 -0.74 8.98 6.46
C GLY A 117 -0.26 8.42 7.78
N VAL A 118 0.79 7.60 7.73
CA VAL A 118 1.50 7.09 8.92
C VAL A 118 2.83 7.81 9.10
N SER A 119 3.62 7.86 8.04
CA SER A 119 5.01 8.31 8.06
C SER A 119 5.20 9.80 8.33
N GLU A 120 6.27 10.11 9.06
CA GLU A 120 6.69 11.47 9.41
C GLU A 120 8.20 11.63 9.24
N ASN A 121 8.68 12.88 9.13
CA ASN A 121 10.11 13.14 9.16
C ASN A 121 10.71 12.64 10.49
N GLY A 122 11.73 11.79 10.42
CA GLY A 122 12.40 11.23 11.60
C GLY A 122 11.74 9.97 12.20
N TRP A 123 10.63 9.45 11.65
CA TRP A 123 9.94 8.31 12.25
C TRP A 123 10.73 6.99 12.20
N LYS A 124 11.61 6.83 11.20
CA LYS A 124 12.52 5.66 11.03
C LYS A 124 11.80 4.30 11.08
N GLY A 125 10.55 4.24 10.62
CA GLY A 125 9.74 3.01 10.68
C GLY A 125 9.28 2.61 12.09
N ARG A 126 9.33 3.52 13.08
CA ARG A 126 8.85 3.28 14.45
C ARG A 126 7.66 4.18 14.74
N ILE A 127 6.52 3.56 15.05
CA ILE A 127 5.32 4.31 15.39
C ILE A 127 5.50 5.18 16.65
N SER A 128 6.37 4.74 17.58
CA SER A 128 6.74 5.50 18.79
C SER A 128 7.38 6.87 18.51
N ASN A 129 7.84 7.11 17.28
CA ASN A 129 8.48 8.35 16.87
C ASN A 129 7.51 9.31 16.16
N ILE A 130 6.23 8.94 16.02
CA ILE A 130 5.18 9.81 15.49
C ILE A 130 4.94 10.94 16.49
N THR A 131 4.87 12.16 15.98
CA THR A 131 4.65 13.39 16.73
C THR A 131 3.27 14.01 16.49
N SER A 132 2.60 13.66 15.37
CA SER A 132 1.17 14.01 15.20
C SER A 132 0.37 13.50 16.39
N SER A 133 -0.48 14.35 16.97
CA SER A 133 -1.20 14.05 18.20
C SER A 133 -2.54 14.76 18.22
N TYR A 134 -3.46 14.28 19.04
CA TYR A 134 -4.74 14.93 19.24
C TYR A 134 -5.13 14.99 20.72
N THR A 135 -5.98 15.96 21.04
CA THR A 135 -6.70 16.06 22.31
C THR A 135 -8.20 16.01 22.06
N ILE A 136 -8.96 15.69 23.10
CA ILE A 136 -10.42 15.81 23.11
C ILE A 136 -10.77 17.00 24.00
N GLU A 137 -11.40 18.01 23.41
CA GLU A 137 -11.85 19.22 24.10
C GLU A 137 -13.37 19.36 23.90
N GLY A 138 -14.13 19.03 24.95
CA GLY A 138 -15.59 18.95 24.86
C GLY A 138 -16.03 17.87 23.87
N ASP A 139 -16.81 18.26 22.86
CA ASP A 139 -17.30 17.41 21.79
C ASP A 139 -16.43 17.47 20.53
N ARG A 140 -15.16 17.89 20.65
CA ARG A 140 -14.27 18.06 19.48
C ARG A 140 -12.94 17.38 19.66
N ILE A 141 -12.40 16.91 18.54
CA ILE A 141 -11.03 16.47 18.39
C ILE A 141 -10.22 17.68 17.91
N LEU A 142 -9.16 18.04 18.64
CA LEU A 142 -8.15 18.98 18.17
C LEU A 142 -6.90 18.22 17.74
N LEU A 143 -6.60 18.25 16.45
CA LEU A 143 -5.52 17.50 15.83
C LEU A 143 -4.37 18.45 15.42
N ASN A 144 -3.17 18.10 15.85
CA ASN A 144 -1.92 18.62 15.30
C ASN A 144 -1.29 17.53 14.45
N LEU A 145 -1.07 17.80 13.16
CA LEU A 145 -0.58 16.80 12.24
C LEU A 145 0.64 17.29 11.45
N THR A 146 1.55 16.35 11.25
CA THR A 146 2.67 16.44 10.31
C THR A 146 2.85 15.06 9.68
N LYS A 147 2.72 14.96 8.35
CA LYS A 147 2.88 13.70 7.62
C LYS A 147 3.74 13.93 6.38
N SER A 148 4.67 13.01 6.13
CA SER A 148 5.72 13.21 5.12
C SER A 148 5.53 12.44 3.83
N PHE A 149 4.66 11.41 3.83
CA PHE A 149 4.49 10.53 2.69
C PHE A 149 3.10 9.89 2.71
N LEU A 150 2.24 10.32 1.79
CA LEU A 150 0.88 9.81 1.63
C LEU A 150 0.62 9.45 0.16
N THR A 151 0.53 8.15 -0.11
CA THR A 151 0.18 7.64 -1.44
C THR A 151 -1.28 7.92 -1.78
N ASN A 152 -1.54 8.27 -3.03
CA ASN A 152 -2.83 8.72 -3.59
C ASN A 152 -3.27 10.13 -3.14
N GLY A 153 -2.38 10.89 -2.50
CA GLY A 153 -2.72 12.17 -1.88
C GLY A 153 -3.26 13.25 -2.83
N ALA A 154 -2.80 13.29 -4.09
CA ALA A 154 -3.18 14.36 -5.01
C ALA A 154 -4.62 14.29 -5.51
N ASN A 155 -5.24 13.11 -5.49
CA ASN A 155 -6.57 12.87 -6.05
C ASN A 155 -7.57 12.31 -5.03
N CYS A 156 -7.22 12.27 -3.75
CA CYS A 156 -8.05 11.68 -2.72
C CYS A 156 -9.27 12.54 -2.35
N SER A 157 -10.31 11.91 -1.84
CA SER A 157 -11.47 12.55 -1.22
C SER A 157 -11.19 12.95 0.23
N GLY A 158 -10.18 12.34 0.85
CA GLY A 158 -9.74 12.62 2.21
C GLY A 158 -8.66 11.67 2.68
N PHE A 159 -8.23 11.88 3.92
CA PHE A 159 -7.07 11.22 4.51
C PHE A 159 -7.47 10.45 5.77
N PHE A 160 -6.90 9.28 5.96
CA PHE A 160 -6.76 8.69 7.29
C PHE A 160 -5.36 9.00 7.81
N VAL A 161 -5.26 9.59 8.99
CA VAL A 161 -3.98 9.95 9.60
C VAL A 161 -3.83 9.24 10.93
N VAL A 162 -2.66 8.66 11.16
CA VAL A 162 -2.32 8.06 12.45
C VAL A 162 -1.80 9.16 13.38
N ALA A 163 -2.43 9.32 14.54
CA ALA A 163 -2.03 10.32 15.54
C ALA A 163 -1.94 9.68 16.92
N LYS A 164 -1.02 10.20 17.73
CA LYS A 164 -0.86 9.80 19.12
C LYS A 164 -2.04 10.29 19.95
N SER A 165 -2.66 9.39 20.70
CA SER A 165 -3.81 9.68 21.56
C SER A 165 -3.37 10.21 22.94
N PRO A 166 -4.30 10.81 23.71
CA PRO A 166 -4.06 11.18 25.11
C PRO A 166 -3.69 9.99 26.01
N ALA A 167 -4.05 8.77 25.60
CA ALA A 167 -3.74 7.53 26.31
C ALA A 167 -2.41 6.89 25.84
N GLU A 168 -1.59 7.62 25.08
CA GLU A 168 -0.31 7.17 24.53
C GLU A 168 -0.42 5.98 23.55
N SER A 169 -1.62 5.71 23.02
CA SER A 169 -1.85 4.83 21.87
C SER A 169 -1.72 5.62 20.55
N TYR A 170 -1.82 4.92 19.41
CA TYR A 170 -1.85 5.54 18.09
C TYR A 170 -3.16 5.20 17.41
N ASP A 171 -3.99 6.21 17.16
CA ASP A 171 -5.33 6.03 16.63
C ASP A 171 -5.42 6.65 15.23
N VAL A 172 -6.45 6.29 14.46
CA VAL A 172 -6.68 6.76 13.10
C VAL A 172 -7.79 7.80 13.11
N ILE A 173 -7.50 8.97 12.57
CA ILE A 173 -8.45 10.07 12.40
C ILE A 173 -8.71 10.30 10.91
N TYR A 174 -9.98 10.47 10.53
CA TYR A 174 -10.36 10.90 9.20
C TYR A 174 -10.27 12.43 9.07
N VAL A 175 -9.58 12.90 8.05
CA VAL A 175 -9.38 14.31 7.71
C VAL A 175 -9.89 14.54 6.29
N PRO A 176 -11.01 15.27 6.11
CA PRO A 176 -11.47 15.65 4.77
C PRO A 176 -10.44 16.49 4.02
N LEU A 177 -10.33 16.33 2.69
CA LEU A 177 -9.34 17.07 1.89
C LEU A 177 -9.43 18.59 2.06
N ASN A 178 -10.66 19.11 2.18
CA ASN A 178 -10.93 20.55 2.27
C ASN A 178 -11.03 21.05 3.74
N ALA A 179 -10.43 20.33 4.69
CA ALA A 179 -10.47 20.73 6.10
C ALA A 179 -9.80 22.10 6.30
N PRO A 180 -10.43 23.05 7.03
CA PRO A 180 -9.80 24.34 7.31
C PRO A 180 -8.45 24.18 8.01
N LYS A 181 -7.44 24.98 7.61
CA LYS A 181 -6.04 24.93 8.10
C LYS A 181 -5.23 23.68 7.70
N LEU A 182 -5.79 22.77 6.90
CA LEU A 182 -5.00 21.66 6.36
C LEU A 182 -4.13 22.17 5.21
N GLU A 183 -2.82 22.01 5.34
CA GLU A 183 -1.87 22.25 4.28
C GLU A 183 -1.55 20.94 3.58
N VAL A 184 -1.73 20.91 2.25
CA VAL A 184 -1.41 19.76 1.40
C VAL A 184 -0.32 20.16 0.42
N GLU A 185 0.84 19.50 0.52
CA GLU A 185 1.98 19.74 -0.37
C GLU A 185 2.19 18.51 -1.25
N LEU A 186 1.94 18.65 -2.56
CA LEU A 186 2.15 17.56 -3.52
C LEU A 186 3.63 17.43 -3.88
N PHE A 187 4.11 16.20 -4.03
CA PHE A 187 5.45 15.93 -4.57
C PHE A 187 5.43 14.68 -5.43
N ASP A 188 6.42 14.59 -6.31
CA ASP A 188 6.55 13.51 -7.28
C ASP A 188 7.75 12.63 -6.93
N LEU A 189 7.66 11.35 -7.31
CA LEU A 189 8.77 10.41 -7.29
C LEU A 189 9.28 10.18 -8.72
N GLU A 190 10.48 9.63 -8.83
CA GLU A 190 11.05 9.27 -10.13
C GLU A 190 10.45 7.96 -10.69
N TYR A 191 9.88 7.13 -9.81
CA TYR A 191 9.23 5.85 -10.08
C TYR A 191 7.77 5.86 -9.59
N ALA A 192 6.94 4.95 -10.11
CA ALA A 192 5.52 4.81 -9.81
C ALA A 192 4.76 6.15 -9.84
N LYS A 193 5.02 6.98 -10.84
CA LYS A 193 4.53 8.37 -10.90
C LYS A 193 3.01 8.48 -10.81
N GLU A 194 2.29 7.49 -11.32
CA GLU A 194 0.83 7.45 -11.27
C GLU A 194 0.27 7.27 -9.85
N ALA A 195 1.06 6.70 -8.93
CA ALA A 195 0.76 6.75 -7.51
C ALA A 195 1.19 8.12 -6.98
N THR A 196 0.31 9.10 -7.06
CA THR A 196 0.62 10.47 -6.61
C THR A 196 0.88 10.54 -5.11
N HIS A 197 1.71 11.48 -4.65
CA HIS A 197 2.04 11.62 -3.23
C HIS A 197 1.81 13.04 -2.69
N CYS A 198 1.55 13.14 -1.38
CA CYS A 198 1.53 14.43 -0.69
C CYS A 198 2.14 14.37 0.71
N ARG A 199 2.44 15.54 1.25
CA ARG A 199 2.71 15.81 2.66
C ARG A 199 1.52 16.56 3.24
N LEU A 200 1.28 16.38 4.53
CA LEU A 200 0.24 17.10 5.24
C LEU A 200 0.85 17.85 6.43
N LYS A 201 0.37 19.06 6.67
CA LYS A 201 0.60 19.81 7.91
C LYS A 201 -0.69 20.47 8.38
N GLY A 202 -0.82 20.65 9.68
CA GLY A 202 -1.91 21.43 10.25
C GLY A 202 -1.83 21.50 11.76
N GLU A 203 -2.23 22.63 12.32
CA GLU A 203 -2.19 22.91 13.74
C GLU A 203 -3.58 23.33 14.22
N GLY A 204 -4.06 22.71 15.31
CA GLY A 204 -5.38 22.95 15.87
C GLY A 204 -6.50 22.72 14.86
N LEU A 205 -6.41 21.64 14.08
CA LEU A 205 -7.48 21.18 13.19
C LEU A 205 -8.62 20.62 14.05
N SER A 206 -9.84 21.13 13.85
CA SER A 206 -10.97 20.79 14.72
C SER A 206 -12.01 19.94 14.01
N PHE A 207 -12.24 18.73 14.53
CA PHE A 207 -13.18 17.76 13.97
C PHE A 207 -14.21 17.31 15.00
N PRO A 208 -15.40 16.84 14.57
CA PRO A 208 -16.33 16.19 15.48
C PRO A 208 -15.82 14.79 15.88
N PRO A 209 -16.37 14.16 16.93
CA PRO A 209 -15.81 12.93 17.50
C PRO A 209 -15.87 11.74 16.56
N GLU A 210 -16.84 11.71 15.64
CA GLU A 210 -16.98 10.64 14.64
C GLU A 210 -15.81 10.57 13.64
N ASN A 211 -14.95 11.58 13.59
CA ASN A 211 -13.72 11.55 12.81
C ASN A 211 -12.64 10.66 13.45
N LEU A 212 -12.76 10.25 14.72
CA LEU A 212 -11.94 9.18 15.28
C LEU A 212 -12.46 7.85 14.75
N VAL A 213 -11.66 7.17 13.92
CA VAL A 213 -12.13 6.05 13.09
C VAL A 213 -11.72 4.70 13.63
N PHE A 214 -10.49 4.57 14.10
CA PHE A 214 -9.93 3.28 14.52
C PHE A 214 -8.94 3.48 15.66
N LEU A 215 -9.03 2.67 16.70
CA LEU A 215 -8.20 2.80 17.89
C LEU A 215 -7.01 1.84 17.83
N ASN A 216 -5.93 2.16 18.55
CA ASN A 216 -4.80 1.26 18.76
C ASN A 216 -4.21 0.67 17.44
N TYR A 217 -4.06 1.50 16.41
CA TYR A 217 -3.50 1.15 15.10
C TYR A 217 -2.17 0.40 15.19
N GLN A 218 -1.35 0.69 16.21
CA GLN A 218 -0.06 0.03 16.42
C GLN A 218 -0.13 -1.51 16.47
N GLU A 219 -1.25 -2.09 16.88
CA GLU A 219 -1.45 -3.54 16.97
C GLU A 219 -1.68 -4.20 15.60
N TYR A 220 -2.16 -3.42 14.64
CA TYR A 220 -2.50 -3.87 13.29
C TYR A 220 -1.52 -3.36 12.22
N ALA A 221 -0.69 -2.37 12.55
CA ALA A 221 0.29 -1.81 11.62
C ALA A 221 1.21 -2.87 10.98
N PRO A 222 1.75 -3.88 11.72
CA PRO A 222 2.56 -4.93 11.11
C PRO A 222 1.77 -5.77 10.10
N GLU A 223 0.56 -6.18 10.44
CA GLU A 223 -0.31 -6.99 9.56
C GLU A 223 -0.68 -6.22 8.28
N ILE A 224 -1.07 -4.95 8.42
CA ILE A 224 -1.41 -4.07 7.30
C ILE A 224 -0.22 -3.95 6.36
N HIS A 225 0.96 -3.65 6.91
CA HIS A 225 2.18 -3.50 6.11
C HIS A 225 2.58 -4.81 5.42
N LEU A 226 2.55 -5.96 6.11
CA LEU A 226 2.89 -7.24 5.49
C LEU A 226 1.90 -7.62 4.37
N SER A 227 0.62 -7.28 4.53
CA SER A 227 -0.37 -7.50 3.47
C SER A 227 -0.14 -6.61 2.25
N GLU A 228 0.33 -5.37 2.45
CA GLU A 228 0.78 -4.49 1.37
C GLU A 228 2.00 -5.07 0.64
N MET A 229 3.00 -5.58 1.39
CA MET A 229 4.20 -6.21 0.81
C MET A 229 3.89 -7.46 -0.01
N LEU A 230 2.91 -8.26 0.43
CA LEU A 230 2.43 -9.40 -0.34
C LEU A 230 1.90 -8.99 -1.72
N SER A 231 1.12 -7.91 -1.74
CA SER A 231 0.56 -7.36 -2.98
C SER A 231 1.66 -6.78 -3.85
N ALA A 232 2.63 -6.07 -3.26
CA ALA A 232 3.74 -5.47 -3.98
C ALA A 232 4.63 -6.53 -4.63
N SER A 233 4.85 -7.65 -3.93
CA SER A 233 5.60 -8.79 -4.46
C SER A 233 4.90 -9.42 -5.67
N ALA A 234 3.55 -9.47 -5.68
CA ALA A 234 2.79 -9.96 -6.82
C ALA A 234 2.96 -9.04 -8.04
N LEU A 235 2.88 -7.72 -7.79
CA LEU A 235 3.07 -6.69 -8.82
C LEU A 235 4.47 -6.79 -9.44
N PHE A 236 5.49 -6.92 -8.60
CA PHE A 236 6.87 -7.05 -9.05
C PHE A 236 7.12 -8.33 -9.83
N CYS A 237 6.50 -9.45 -9.45
CA CYS A 237 6.56 -10.67 -10.25
C CYS A 237 6.07 -10.43 -11.70
N GLY A 238 4.98 -9.68 -11.86
CA GLY A 238 4.49 -9.27 -13.18
C GLY A 238 5.42 -8.34 -13.94
N TYR A 239 6.06 -7.42 -13.22
CA TYR A 239 7.04 -6.50 -13.80
C TYR A 239 8.29 -7.22 -14.30
N VAL A 240 8.76 -8.22 -13.56
CA VAL A 240 9.90 -9.06 -13.97
C VAL A 240 9.61 -9.78 -15.28
N ASP A 241 8.38 -10.29 -15.47
CA ASP A 241 7.98 -10.90 -16.75
C ASP A 241 8.06 -9.90 -17.90
N LEU A 242 7.60 -8.66 -17.69
CA LEU A 242 7.71 -7.59 -18.68
C LEU A 242 9.18 -7.25 -19.02
N ILE A 243 10.02 -7.07 -17.99
CA ILE A 243 11.45 -6.77 -18.16
C ILE A 243 12.10 -7.88 -18.97
N LEU A 244 11.95 -9.13 -18.54
CA LEU A 244 12.62 -10.26 -19.15
C LEU A 244 12.18 -10.48 -20.60
N ARG A 245 10.87 -10.39 -20.89
CA ARG A 245 10.36 -10.48 -22.28
C ARG A 245 10.92 -9.38 -23.17
N THR A 246 11.04 -8.18 -22.64
CA THR A 246 11.58 -7.04 -23.39
C THR A 246 13.07 -7.22 -23.64
N LEU A 247 13.85 -7.63 -22.65
CA LEU A 247 15.28 -7.93 -22.82
C LEU A 247 15.52 -9.08 -23.80
N LEU A 248 14.75 -10.17 -23.72
CA LEU A 248 14.86 -11.28 -24.68
C LEU A 248 14.49 -10.87 -26.12
N ARG A 249 13.62 -9.86 -26.28
CA ARG A 249 13.23 -9.33 -27.59
C ARG A 249 14.25 -8.33 -28.15
N GLU A 250 14.72 -7.41 -27.32
CA GLU A 250 15.50 -6.22 -27.76
C GLU A 250 16.99 -6.36 -27.50
N LYS A 251 17.39 -7.30 -26.64
CA LYS A 251 18.77 -7.51 -26.16
C LYS A 251 19.13 -9.00 -26.15
N ARG A 252 18.58 -9.78 -27.08
CA ARG A 252 18.71 -11.25 -27.12
C ARG A 252 20.15 -11.74 -26.97
N ASP A 253 21.10 -11.08 -27.63
CA ASP A 253 22.51 -11.47 -27.62
C ASP A 253 23.22 -11.18 -26.29
N SER A 254 22.65 -10.32 -25.45
CA SER A 254 23.17 -9.94 -24.13
C SER A 254 22.57 -10.76 -22.98
N VAL A 255 21.47 -11.49 -23.22
CA VAL A 255 20.78 -12.26 -22.18
C VAL A 255 21.24 -13.72 -22.23
N ASP A 256 22.01 -14.15 -21.22
CA ASP A 256 22.32 -15.58 -21.04
C ASP A 256 21.02 -16.35 -20.74
N PRO A 257 20.63 -17.34 -21.57
CA PRO A 257 19.43 -18.16 -21.34
C PRO A 257 19.40 -18.84 -19.95
N ARG A 258 20.56 -19.13 -19.37
CA ARG A 258 20.67 -19.72 -18.03
C ARG A 258 20.28 -18.71 -16.94
N ILE A 259 20.66 -17.44 -17.12
CA ILE A 259 20.29 -16.36 -16.21
C ILE A 259 18.79 -16.08 -16.34
N ALA A 260 18.28 -16.01 -17.57
CA ALA A 260 16.84 -15.89 -17.82
C ALA A 260 16.03 -17.01 -17.15
N GLY A 261 16.50 -18.26 -17.25
CA GLY A 261 15.89 -19.41 -16.56
C GLY A 261 15.83 -19.23 -15.04
N LYS A 262 16.95 -18.82 -14.41
CA LYS A 262 17.00 -18.55 -12.96
C LYS A 262 15.99 -17.48 -12.52
N ILE A 263 15.89 -16.39 -13.30
CA ILE A 263 14.93 -15.31 -13.03
C ILE A 263 13.50 -15.86 -13.07
N ILE A 264 13.15 -16.63 -14.10
CA ILE A 264 11.82 -17.25 -14.24
C ILE A 264 11.52 -18.16 -13.06
N ASP A 265 12.44 -19.06 -12.71
CA ASP A 265 12.23 -20.03 -11.65
C ASP A 265 11.98 -19.36 -10.29
N ILE A 266 12.79 -18.36 -9.92
CA ILE A 266 12.62 -17.63 -8.65
C ILE A 266 11.37 -16.77 -8.66
N GLN A 267 11.05 -16.10 -9.77
CA GLN A 267 9.83 -15.30 -9.92
C GLN A 267 8.59 -16.19 -9.77
N GLN A 268 8.55 -17.34 -10.43
CA GLN A 268 7.44 -18.28 -10.36
C GLN A 268 7.31 -18.91 -8.97
N LEU A 269 8.42 -19.24 -8.32
CA LEU A 269 8.42 -19.74 -6.95
C LEU A 269 7.83 -18.71 -5.99
N LEU A 270 8.27 -17.44 -6.07
CA LEU A 270 7.73 -16.34 -5.28
C LEU A 270 6.23 -16.16 -5.56
N TYR A 271 5.83 -16.09 -6.83
CA TYR A 271 4.42 -15.91 -7.18
C TYR A 271 3.52 -17.06 -6.71
N SER A 272 3.98 -18.30 -6.85
CA SER A 272 3.28 -19.47 -6.31
C SER A 272 3.11 -19.36 -4.79
N LYS A 273 4.15 -18.90 -4.08
CA LYS A 273 4.08 -18.69 -2.63
C LYS A 273 3.08 -17.60 -2.26
N ILE A 274 3.02 -16.52 -3.04
CA ILE A 274 2.05 -15.44 -2.85
C ILE A 274 0.63 -15.98 -2.99
N LEU A 275 0.34 -16.79 -4.01
CA LEU A 275 -0.99 -17.37 -4.21
C LEU A 275 -1.36 -18.37 -3.09
N GLU A 276 -0.40 -19.15 -2.57
CA GLU A 276 -0.61 -20.00 -1.40
C GLU A 276 -1.03 -19.19 -0.17
N ILE A 277 -0.30 -18.12 0.14
CA ILE A 277 -0.59 -17.22 1.27
C ILE A 277 -1.96 -16.54 1.08
N SER A 278 -2.25 -16.09 -0.15
CA SER A 278 -3.54 -15.49 -0.49
C SER A 278 -4.70 -16.46 -0.26
N GLY A 279 -4.53 -17.72 -0.65
CA GLY A 279 -5.52 -18.76 -0.42
C GLY A 279 -5.72 -19.09 1.05
N LYS A 280 -4.70 -18.92 1.90
CA LYS A 280 -4.86 -19.00 3.37
C LYS A 280 -5.71 -17.83 3.88
N LYS A 281 -5.38 -16.60 3.46
CA LYS A 281 -6.13 -15.38 3.82
C LYS A 281 -7.60 -15.42 3.39
N ASP A 282 -7.90 -16.09 2.28
CA ASP A 282 -9.28 -16.27 1.80
C ASP A 282 -10.09 -17.29 2.61
N ARG A 283 -9.43 -18.30 3.20
CA ARG A 283 -10.09 -19.42 3.88
C ARG A 283 -10.14 -19.28 5.40
N ASP A 284 -9.19 -18.56 5.97
CA ASP A 284 -9.00 -18.43 7.40
C ASP A 284 -9.11 -16.94 7.81
N PRO A 285 -10.21 -16.54 8.46
CA PRO A 285 -10.42 -15.15 8.89
C PRO A 285 -9.43 -14.71 9.98
N ASP A 286 -8.84 -15.65 10.71
CA ASP A 286 -7.89 -15.41 11.79
C ASP A 286 -6.43 -15.43 11.31
N PHE A 287 -6.21 -15.72 10.03
CA PHE A 287 -4.87 -15.76 9.44
C PHE A 287 -4.12 -14.43 9.59
N ARG A 288 -2.91 -14.51 10.12
CA ARG A 288 -1.99 -13.37 10.26
C ARG A 288 -0.80 -13.55 9.32
N MET A 289 -0.46 -12.51 8.57
CA MET A 289 0.73 -12.48 7.72
C MET A 289 2.02 -12.69 8.51
N GLU A 290 2.03 -12.31 9.79
CA GLU A 290 3.15 -12.53 10.71
C GLU A 290 3.54 -14.01 10.86
N ASP A 291 2.60 -14.93 10.68
CA ASP A 291 2.83 -16.37 10.84
C ASP A 291 3.66 -16.95 9.70
N VAL A 292 3.46 -16.43 8.48
CA VAL A 292 4.16 -16.87 7.28
C VAL A 292 5.37 -16.01 6.93
N HIS A 293 5.51 -14.83 7.52
CA HIS A 293 6.63 -13.93 7.27
C HIS A 293 7.90 -14.33 8.06
N PRO A 294 9.11 -14.28 7.48
CA PRO A 294 9.42 -13.95 6.10
C PRO A 294 9.10 -15.11 5.17
N TYR A 295 8.62 -14.80 3.96
CA TYR A 295 8.33 -15.79 2.91
C TYR A 295 9.27 -15.67 1.70
N GLY A 296 10.35 -14.89 1.83
CA GLY A 296 11.48 -14.87 0.90
C GLY A 296 11.37 -13.87 -0.26
N TYR A 297 10.42 -12.94 -0.23
CA TYR A 297 10.24 -11.96 -1.31
C TYR A 297 11.45 -11.04 -1.48
N GLU A 298 12.07 -10.62 -0.38
CA GLU A 298 13.24 -9.76 -0.39
C GLU A 298 14.40 -10.42 -1.12
N THR A 299 14.74 -11.64 -0.71
CA THR A 299 15.81 -12.42 -1.32
C THR A 299 15.53 -12.70 -2.79
N ALA A 300 14.27 -13.00 -3.15
CA ALA A 300 13.89 -13.20 -4.53
C ALA A 300 14.11 -11.94 -5.38
N LEU A 301 13.67 -10.76 -4.90
CA LEU A 301 13.83 -9.49 -5.62
C LEU A 301 15.31 -9.08 -5.73
N ASP A 302 16.12 -9.28 -4.68
CA ASP A 302 17.56 -9.02 -4.70
C ASP A 302 18.27 -9.91 -5.74
N LEU A 303 17.97 -11.20 -5.75
CA LEU A 303 18.54 -12.15 -6.72
C LEU A 303 18.14 -11.79 -8.15
N ILE A 304 16.84 -11.54 -8.37
CA ILE A 304 16.33 -11.13 -9.68
C ILE A 304 17.02 -9.86 -10.15
N HIS A 305 17.14 -8.84 -9.29
CA HIS A 305 17.83 -7.61 -9.67
C HIS A 305 19.29 -7.87 -10.00
N SER A 306 20.02 -8.63 -9.17
CA SER A 306 21.41 -9.00 -9.43
C SER A 306 21.57 -9.65 -10.81
N TRP A 307 20.72 -10.63 -11.13
CA TRP A 307 20.75 -11.34 -12.40
C TRP A 307 20.33 -10.48 -13.60
N LEU A 308 19.37 -9.56 -13.42
CA LEU A 308 19.06 -8.57 -14.45
C LEU A 308 20.27 -7.67 -14.74
N THR A 309 21.02 -7.28 -13.71
CA THR A 309 22.25 -6.47 -13.87
C THR A 309 23.43 -7.23 -14.47
N GLU A 310 23.40 -8.56 -14.45
CA GLU A 310 24.35 -9.41 -15.20
C GLU A 310 24.00 -9.44 -16.70
N CYS A 311 22.72 -9.28 -17.06
CA CYS A 311 22.27 -9.26 -18.46
C CYS A 311 22.44 -7.88 -19.12
N VAL A 312 22.17 -6.80 -18.38
CA VAL A 312 22.26 -5.41 -18.85
C VAL A 312 22.76 -4.51 -17.73
N SER A 313 23.48 -3.43 -18.06
CA SER A 313 23.98 -2.52 -17.01
C SER A 313 22.86 -1.90 -16.18
N SER A 314 23.10 -1.63 -14.90
CA SER A 314 22.12 -1.00 -14.00
C SER A 314 21.61 0.35 -14.52
N VAL A 315 22.46 1.15 -15.19
CA VAL A 315 22.10 2.43 -15.81
C VAL A 315 21.12 2.22 -16.97
N GLU A 316 21.40 1.23 -17.83
CA GLU A 316 20.52 0.91 -18.96
C GLU A 316 19.20 0.32 -18.48
N LEU A 317 19.24 -0.58 -17.50
CA LEU A 317 18.07 -1.20 -16.89
C LEU A 317 17.14 -0.13 -16.29
N THR A 318 17.68 0.83 -15.54
CA THR A 318 16.90 1.94 -14.96
C THR A 318 16.34 2.87 -16.04
N LYS A 319 17.06 3.09 -17.15
CA LYS A 319 16.57 3.91 -18.26
C LYS A 319 15.40 3.26 -18.99
N MET A 320 15.44 1.94 -19.18
CA MET A 320 14.37 1.18 -19.83
C MET A 320 13.18 0.93 -18.89
N PHE A 321 13.46 0.75 -17.60
CA PHE A 321 12.52 0.30 -16.59
C PHE A 321 12.68 1.13 -15.31
N PRO A 322 12.30 2.42 -15.30
CA PRO A 322 12.56 3.32 -14.18
C PRO A 322 11.97 2.84 -12.85
N ASP A 323 10.86 2.11 -12.90
CA ASP A 323 10.20 1.57 -11.71
C ASP A 323 10.98 0.44 -11.02
N ILE A 324 12.08 -0.06 -11.62
CA ILE A 324 12.93 -1.07 -10.98
C ILE A 324 13.58 -0.56 -9.69
N GLY A 325 13.71 0.76 -9.54
CA GLY A 325 14.15 1.39 -8.29
C GLY A 325 13.28 1.02 -7.07
N LEU A 326 12.04 0.58 -7.29
CA LEU A 326 11.14 0.13 -6.22
C LEU A 326 11.58 -1.16 -5.55
N PHE A 327 12.35 -2.01 -6.23
CA PHE A 327 12.84 -3.27 -5.64
C PHE A 327 13.69 -2.98 -4.39
N TYR A 328 14.38 -1.84 -4.38
CA TYR A 328 15.19 -1.38 -3.26
C TYR A 328 14.45 -0.48 -2.27
N SER A 329 13.49 0.32 -2.71
CA SER A 329 12.79 1.27 -1.83
C SER A 329 11.78 0.57 -0.90
N ILE A 330 11.25 -0.57 -1.33
CA ILE A 330 10.33 -1.40 -0.55
C ILE A 330 11.09 -2.46 0.30
N HIS A 331 12.43 -2.48 0.24
CA HIS A 331 13.25 -3.46 0.93
C HIS A 331 13.24 -3.26 2.47
N PRO A 332 12.76 -4.23 3.25
CA PRO A 332 12.50 -4.09 4.67
C PRO A 332 13.70 -4.31 5.60
N GLY A 333 14.87 -4.66 5.07
CA GLY A 333 16.12 -4.79 5.83
C GLY A 333 16.53 -3.55 6.65
N LYS A 334 15.82 -2.43 6.48
CA LYS A 334 15.98 -1.18 7.26
C LYS A 334 14.77 -0.82 8.14
N THR A 335 13.74 -1.67 8.18
CA THR A 335 12.47 -1.39 8.88
C THR A 335 12.41 -2.14 10.24
N PRO A 336 12.25 -1.44 11.38
CA PRO A 336 12.34 -2.00 12.74
C PRO A 336 11.39 -3.19 13.05
N ILE A 337 10.24 -3.26 12.36
CA ILE A 337 9.25 -4.34 12.50
C ILE A 337 9.87 -5.71 12.12
N TYR A 338 10.77 -5.72 11.13
CA TYR A 338 11.38 -6.94 10.60
C TYR A 338 12.44 -7.50 11.54
N GLN A 339 13.24 -6.63 12.15
CA GLN A 339 14.17 -7.02 13.22
C GLN A 339 13.42 -7.65 14.40
N LYS A 340 12.26 -7.09 14.79
CA LYS A 340 11.44 -7.63 15.88
C LYS A 340 10.90 -9.03 15.57
N ASN A 341 10.39 -9.25 14.35
CA ASN A 341 9.81 -10.54 13.97
C ASN A 341 10.88 -11.65 13.78
N ILE A 342 12.04 -11.31 13.22
CA ILE A 342 13.19 -12.21 13.15
C ILE A 342 13.64 -12.61 14.56
N LEU A 343 13.77 -11.65 15.48
CA LEU A 343 14.14 -11.94 16.88
C LEU A 343 13.12 -12.82 17.60
N LYS A 344 11.80 -12.65 17.34
CA LYS A 344 10.75 -13.50 17.90
C LYS A 344 10.90 -14.95 17.44
N LYS A 345 11.16 -15.19 16.14
CA LYS A 345 11.40 -16.54 15.60
C LYS A 345 12.68 -17.17 16.14
N ILE A 346 13.77 -16.42 16.24
CA ILE A 346 15.03 -16.90 16.84
C ILE A 346 14.81 -17.33 18.29
N ARG A 347 13.98 -16.59 19.05
CA ARG A 347 13.65 -16.94 20.45
C ARG A 347 12.77 -18.17 20.56
N ALA A 348 11.87 -18.42 19.61
CA ALA A 348 11.01 -19.60 19.61
C ALA A 348 11.72 -20.90 19.20
N LEU A 349 12.92 -20.80 18.61
CA LEU A 349 13.80 -21.91 18.27
C LEU A 349 14.76 -22.30 19.41
N ARG A 350 14.75 -21.53 20.52
CA ARG A 350 15.45 -21.82 21.77
C ARG A 350 14.45 -22.31 22.79
#